data_AF-A0A933QTY2-F1
#
_entry.id   AF-A0A933QTY2-F1
#
_cell.length_a   1.000
_cell.length_b   1.000
_cell.length_c   1.000
_cell.angle_alpha   90.00
_cell.angle_beta   90.00
_cell.angle_gamma   90.00
#
_symmetry.space_group_name_H-M   'P 1'
#
loop_
_entity.id
_entity.type
_entity.pdbx_description
1 polymer ?
#
loop_
_entity_poly.entity_id
_entity_poly.type
_entity_poly.pdbx_seq_one_letter_code
_entity_poly.pdbx_strand_id
1 'polypeptide(L)'
;MKSSTSLRYAGFVKRMVAFALDYLVIAVYVVALAVTTLGIFRVLEFAGRAVTFPQNPVIGDLIAFFTLVLPTILYFTLQESSARQATWGKRKIGIRVVNANGETLTRKQAFVRSLVKFLPWQIAHTCLFQIEGLPFAPAQPAPLVLIGFAIVYGLVGMYALSTVISKNRRAPYDWAAGSYVILNSHSPK
;
A
#
# COMPACT_ATOMS: atom_id res chain seq x y z
N MET A 1 33.50 -25.07 -4.65
CA MET A 1 32.05 -25.33 -4.82
C MET A 1 31.29 -24.14 -4.23
N LYS A 2 30.72 -23.24 -5.04
CA LYS A 2 29.90 -22.12 -4.51
C LYS A 2 28.62 -22.72 -3.93
N SER A 3 28.43 -22.61 -2.62
CA SER A 3 27.17 -22.94 -1.94
C SER A 3 26.03 -22.20 -2.65
N SER A 4 25.17 -22.93 -3.36
CA SER A 4 23.91 -22.40 -3.87
C SER A 4 23.02 -22.16 -2.66
N THR A 5 23.16 -20.98 -2.05
CA THR A 5 22.28 -20.55 -0.96
C THR A 5 20.87 -20.51 -1.53
N SER A 6 20.08 -21.55 -1.26
CA SER A 6 18.71 -21.63 -1.75
C SER A 6 17.93 -20.45 -1.16
N LEU A 7 17.45 -19.57 -2.04
CA LEU A 7 16.67 -18.41 -1.62
C LEU A 7 15.39 -18.92 -0.96
N ARG A 8 15.28 -18.73 0.37
CA ARG A 8 14.09 -19.09 1.13
C ARG A 8 13.04 -18.00 0.98
N TYR A 9 11.94 -18.30 0.30
CA TYR A 9 10.83 -17.37 0.12
C TYR A 9 10.10 -17.10 1.44
N ALA A 10 9.72 -15.84 1.66
CA ALA A 10 8.94 -15.44 2.82
C ALA A 10 7.48 -15.91 2.67
N GLY A 11 7.00 -16.67 3.65
CA GLY A 11 5.62 -17.13 3.71
C GLY A 11 4.61 -15.99 3.99
N PHE A 12 3.32 -16.31 3.82
CA PHE A 12 2.21 -15.37 3.93
C PHE A 12 2.20 -14.61 5.27
N VAL A 13 2.29 -15.32 6.40
CA VAL A 13 2.21 -14.72 7.75
C VAL A 13 3.30 -13.67 7.97
N LYS A 14 4.56 -13.95 7.60
CA LYS A 14 5.65 -12.96 7.73
C LYS A 14 5.40 -11.71 6.90
N ARG A 15 4.83 -11.87 5.69
CA ARG A 15 4.43 -10.74 4.84
C ARG A 15 3.30 -9.93 5.47
N MET A 16 2.32 -10.59 6.08
CA MET A 16 1.19 -9.93 6.77
C MET A 16 1.66 -9.15 8.00
N VAL A 17 2.47 -9.75 8.87
CA VAL A 17 3.02 -9.05 10.04
C VAL A 17 3.90 -7.87 9.60
N ALA A 18 4.74 -8.05 8.58
CA ALA A 18 5.53 -6.95 8.04
C ALA A 18 4.66 -5.82 7.49
N PHE A 19 3.56 -6.14 6.81
CA PHE A 19 2.62 -5.15 6.31
C PHE A 19 1.86 -4.44 7.44
N ALA A 20 1.45 -5.16 8.50
CA ALA A 20 0.84 -4.58 9.68
C ALA A 20 1.77 -3.58 10.39
N LEU A 21 3.07 -3.90 10.47
CA LEU A 21 4.08 -2.96 10.98
C LEU A 21 4.24 -1.74 10.06
N ASP A 22 4.28 -1.93 8.74
CA ASP A 22 4.28 -0.79 7.81
C ASP A 22 3.02 0.06 7.94
N TYR A 23 1.87 -0.54 8.30
CA TYR A 23 0.63 0.18 8.53
C TYR A 23 0.70 1.12 9.73
N LEU A 24 1.56 0.88 10.72
CA LEU A 24 1.81 1.85 11.80
C LEU A 24 2.43 3.13 11.25
N VAL A 25 3.34 3.03 10.28
CA VAL A 25 3.94 4.19 9.62
C VAL A 25 2.88 4.94 8.80
N ILE A 26 2.03 4.21 8.08
CA ILE A 26 0.91 4.79 7.33
C ILE A 26 -0.09 5.47 8.27
N ALA A 27 -0.42 4.86 9.42
CA ALA A 27 -1.36 5.41 10.39
C ALA A 27 -0.83 6.72 11.00
N VAL A 28 0.44 6.77 11.39
CA VAL A 28 1.08 8.01 11.86
C VAL A 28 1.02 9.09 10.78
N TYR A 29 1.29 8.73 9.52
CA TYR A 29 1.17 9.66 8.39
C TYR A 29 -0.27 10.16 8.19
N VAL A 30 -1.27 9.29 8.25
CA VAL A 30 -2.69 9.64 8.12
C VAL A 30 -3.13 10.58 9.25
N VAL A 31 -2.71 10.32 10.50
CA VAL A 31 -3.00 11.19 11.64
C VAL A 31 -2.35 12.57 11.43
N ALA A 32 -1.08 12.61 11.02
CA ALA A 32 -0.41 13.87 10.72
C ALA A 32 -1.11 14.65 9.60
N LEU A 33 -1.52 13.95 8.54
CA LEU A 33 -2.27 14.54 7.42
C LEU A 33 -3.61 15.12 7.92
N ALA A 34 -4.38 14.36 8.70
CA ALA A 34 -5.66 14.81 9.25
C ALA A 34 -5.51 16.03 10.16
N VAL A 35 -4.54 16.01 11.09
CA VAL A 35 -4.25 17.15 11.98
C VAL A 35 -3.85 18.39 11.17
N THR A 36 -3.01 18.21 10.14
CA THR A 36 -2.58 19.31 9.26
C THR A 36 -3.75 19.89 8.49
N THR A 37 -4.61 19.05 7.88
CA THR A 37 -5.81 19.49 7.16
C THR A 37 -6.76 20.26 8.08
N LEU A 38 -7.03 19.74 9.28
CA LEU A 38 -7.87 20.42 10.27
C LEU A 38 -7.26 21.76 10.70
N GLY A 39 -5.95 21.81 10.96
CA GLY A 39 -5.24 23.04 11.31
C GLY A 39 -5.35 24.10 10.22
N ILE A 40 -5.16 23.71 8.95
CA ILE A 40 -5.33 24.61 7.79
C ILE A 40 -6.76 25.15 7.74
N PHE A 41 -7.77 24.29 7.92
CA PHE A 41 -9.17 24.71 7.88
C PHE A 41 -9.47 25.73 8.99
N ARG A 42 -8.98 25.50 10.21
CA ARG A 42 -9.16 26.42 11.35
C ARG A 42 -8.49 27.77 11.11
N VAL A 43 -7.29 27.80 10.55
CA VAL A 43 -6.57 29.05 10.24
C VAL A 43 -7.32 29.85 9.17
N LEU A 44 -7.83 29.18 8.14
CA LEU A 44 -8.57 29.84 7.05
C LEU A 44 -9.94 30.35 7.52
N GLU A 45 -10.64 29.58 8.35
CA GLU A 45 -11.90 29.98 8.99
C GLU A 45 -11.69 31.23 9.87
N PHE A 46 -10.64 31.24 10.70
CA PHE A 46 -10.26 32.42 11.49
C PHE A 46 -9.94 33.65 10.63
N ALA A 47 -9.36 33.45 9.44
CA ALA A 47 -9.10 34.50 8.47
C ALA A 47 -10.36 34.94 7.68
N GLY A 48 -11.56 34.50 8.07
CA GLY A 48 -12.83 34.86 7.43
C GLY A 48 -13.07 34.18 6.08
N ARG A 49 -12.32 33.13 5.74
CA ARG A 49 -12.51 32.37 4.50
C ARG A 49 -13.35 31.13 4.78
N ALA A 50 -14.47 31.01 4.07
CA ALA A 50 -15.25 29.79 4.07
C ALA A 50 -14.45 28.67 3.37
N VAL A 51 -14.16 27.59 4.08
CA VAL A 51 -13.51 26.39 3.54
C VAL A 51 -14.41 25.20 3.79
N THR A 52 -14.77 24.50 2.72
CA THR A 52 -15.56 23.28 2.77
C THR A 52 -14.82 22.15 2.08
N PHE A 53 -15.13 20.92 2.47
CA PHE A 53 -14.67 19.76 1.70
C PHE A 53 -15.21 19.82 0.26
N PRO A 54 -14.44 19.28 -0.71
CA PRO A 54 -14.90 19.19 -2.09
C PRO A 54 -16.21 18.41 -2.16
N GLN A 55 -17.24 19.02 -2.76
CA GLN A 55 -18.53 18.37 -3.00
C GLN A 55 -18.47 17.43 -4.22
N ASN A 56 -17.54 17.68 -5.14
CA ASN A 56 -17.35 16.81 -6.29
C ASN A 56 -16.55 15.56 -5.89
N PRO A 57 -17.13 14.35 -6.04
CA PRO A 57 -16.48 13.11 -5.60
C PRO A 57 -15.18 12.83 -6.35
N VAL A 58 -15.06 13.25 -7.61
CA VAL A 58 -13.83 13.10 -8.42
C VAL A 58 -12.71 13.97 -7.85
N ILE A 59 -13.03 15.20 -7.45
CA ILE A 59 -12.03 16.11 -6.85
C ILE A 59 -11.58 15.57 -5.48
N GLY A 60 -12.52 15.07 -4.67
CA GLY A 60 -12.22 14.43 -3.39
C GLY A 60 -11.27 13.24 -3.55
N ASP A 61 -11.56 12.35 -4.51
CA ASP A 61 -10.73 11.18 -4.80
C ASP A 61 -9.35 11.57 -5.34
N LEU A 62 -9.25 12.57 -6.21
CA LEU A 62 -7.95 13.08 -6.68
C LEU A 62 -7.11 13.64 -5.54
N ILE A 63 -7.71 14.42 -4.64
CA ILE A 63 -7.01 14.94 -3.46
C ILE A 63 -6.53 13.79 -2.58
N ALA A 64 -7.37 12.80 -2.29
CA ALA A 64 -6.97 11.62 -1.52
C ALA A 64 -5.88 10.81 -2.23
N PHE A 65 -5.94 10.67 -3.55
CA PHE A 65 -4.90 10.00 -4.32
C PHE A 65 -3.55 10.71 -4.15
N PHE A 66 -3.50 12.01 -4.39
CA PHE A 66 -2.23 12.77 -4.33
C PHE A 66 -1.70 12.97 -2.91
N THR A 67 -2.58 13.05 -1.91
CA THR A 67 -2.17 13.32 -0.52
C THR A 67 -1.99 12.07 0.33
N LEU A 68 -2.64 10.94 0.00
CA LEU A 68 -2.59 9.72 0.80
C LEU A 68 -2.02 8.52 0.02
N VAL A 69 -2.64 8.19 -1.12
CA VAL A 69 -2.33 6.94 -1.83
C VAL A 69 -0.96 7.01 -2.50
N LEU A 70 -0.69 8.08 -3.25
CA LEU A 70 0.58 8.28 -3.94
C LEU A 70 1.77 8.36 -2.96
N PRO A 71 1.75 9.14 -1.87
CA PRO A 71 2.80 9.12 -0.86
C PRO A 71 3.05 7.73 -0.27
N THR A 72 2.00 6.95 -0.05
CA THR A 72 2.13 5.56 0.41
C THR A 72 2.80 4.68 -0.65
N ILE A 73 2.41 4.79 -1.93
CA ILE A 73 3.07 4.08 -3.04
C ILE A 73 4.56 4.45 -3.08
N LEU A 74 4.89 5.74 -2.93
CA LEU A 74 6.27 6.22 -2.92
C LEU A 74 7.06 5.70 -1.72
N TYR A 75 6.48 5.64 -0.52
CA TYR A 75 7.10 5.04 0.66
C TYR A 75 7.55 3.60 0.43
N PHE A 76 6.69 2.76 -0.19
CA PHE A 76 7.06 1.39 -0.54
C PHE A 76 8.09 1.35 -1.67
N THR A 77 7.87 2.14 -2.72
CA THR A 77 8.77 2.22 -3.89
C THR A 77 10.19 2.57 -3.49
N LEU A 78 10.37 3.65 -2.72
CA LEU A 78 11.69 4.16 -2.35
C LEU A 78 12.42 3.21 -1.41
N GLN A 79 11.71 2.59 -0.46
CA GLN A 79 12.36 1.69 0.48
C GLN A 79 12.71 0.33 -0.12
N GLU A 80 11.84 -0.24 -0.95
CA GLU A 80 12.09 -1.53 -1.60
C GLU A 80 13.14 -1.43 -2.72
N SER A 81 13.30 -0.25 -3.34
CA SER A 81 14.39 0.02 -4.31
C SER A 81 15.67 0.57 -3.68
N SER A 82 15.71 0.77 -2.36
CA SER A 82 16.91 1.25 -1.65
C SER A 82 17.91 0.12 -1.39
N ALA A 83 19.12 0.48 -0.95
CA ALA A 83 20.12 -0.49 -0.45
C ALA A 83 19.60 -1.42 0.66
N ARG A 84 18.52 -1.03 1.36
CA ARG A 84 17.89 -1.85 2.40
C ARG A 84 17.00 -2.95 1.82
N GLN A 85 16.56 -2.83 0.56
CA GLN A 85 15.69 -3.78 -0.15
C GLN A 85 14.39 -4.12 0.61
N ALA A 86 13.96 -3.28 1.54
CA ALA A 86 12.91 -3.60 2.49
C ALA A 86 12.31 -2.34 3.09
N THR A 87 11.00 -2.34 3.23
CA THR A 87 10.27 -1.36 4.05
C THR A 87 10.58 -1.53 5.54
N TRP A 88 10.19 -0.55 6.35
CA TRP A 88 10.44 -0.58 7.79
C TRP A 88 9.90 -1.84 8.45
N GLY A 89 8.65 -2.21 8.18
CA GLY A 89 8.05 -3.42 8.73
C GLY A 89 8.74 -4.69 8.27
N LYS A 90 9.14 -4.76 6.99
CA LYS A 90 9.90 -5.90 6.46
C LYS A 90 11.26 -6.09 7.12
N ARG A 91 11.97 -4.98 7.42
CA ARG A 91 13.24 -5.03 8.16
C ARG A 91 13.06 -5.62 9.56
N LYS A 92 11.98 -5.23 10.25
CA LYS A 92 11.66 -5.75 11.60
C LYS A 92 11.36 -7.26 11.60
N ILE A 93 10.79 -7.79 10.52
CA ILE A 93 10.50 -9.23 10.35
C ILE A 93 11.66 -10.01 9.71
N GLY A 94 12.73 -9.34 9.28
CA GLY A 94 13.88 -9.97 8.66
C GLY A 94 13.60 -10.52 7.25
N ILE A 95 12.80 -9.80 6.46
CA ILE A 95 12.50 -10.14 5.06
C ILE A 95 12.86 -8.98 4.14
N ARG A 96 13.18 -9.28 2.88
CA ARG A 96 13.55 -8.29 1.86
C ARG A 96 13.00 -8.65 0.48
N VAL A 97 12.93 -7.65 -0.40
CA VAL A 97 12.39 -7.74 -1.76
C VAL A 97 13.54 -7.65 -2.75
N VAL A 98 13.62 -8.61 -3.66
CA VAL A 98 14.70 -8.74 -4.65
C VAL A 98 14.16 -9.04 -6.04
N ASN A 99 14.96 -8.81 -7.07
CA ASN A 99 14.68 -9.24 -8.44
C ASN A 99 14.97 -10.76 -8.61
N ALA A 100 14.83 -11.28 -9.83
CA ALA A 100 15.11 -12.68 -10.14
C ALA A 100 16.58 -13.12 -9.90
N ASN A 101 17.52 -12.17 -9.95
CA ASN A 101 18.94 -12.40 -9.70
C ASN A 101 19.31 -12.27 -8.21
N GLY A 102 18.35 -11.94 -7.33
CA GLY A 102 18.60 -11.67 -5.91
C GLY A 102 19.11 -10.26 -5.61
N GLU A 103 19.08 -9.37 -6.60
CA GLU A 103 19.57 -7.99 -6.50
C GLU A 103 18.45 -7.02 -6.11
N THR A 104 18.82 -5.76 -5.85
CA THR A 104 17.88 -4.68 -5.51
C THR A 104 16.94 -4.41 -6.68
N LEU A 105 15.66 -4.14 -6.38
CA LEU A 105 14.72 -3.71 -7.41
C LEU A 105 15.14 -2.35 -7.99
N THR A 106 15.01 -2.21 -9.31
CA THR A 106 15.05 -0.86 -9.92
C THR A 106 13.87 -0.03 -9.40
N ARG A 107 14.01 1.31 -9.44
CA ARG A 107 12.91 2.22 -9.05
C ARG A 107 11.62 1.93 -9.82
N LYS A 108 11.73 1.61 -11.12
CA LYS A 108 10.58 1.25 -11.97
C LYS A 108 9.92 -0.04 -11.51
N GLN A 109 10.69 -1.10 -11.21
CA GLN A 109 10.13 -2.35 -10.69
C GLN A 109 9.43 -2.14 -9.35
N ALA A 110 10.06 -1.42 -8.41
CA ALA A 110 9.47 -1.13 -7.12
C ALA A 110 8.21 -0.23 -7.22
N PHE A 111 8.18 0.68 -8.19
CA PHE A 111 7.01 1.52 -8.46
C PHE A 111 5.84 0.71 -9.01
N VAL A 112 6.05 -0.08 -10.08
CA VAL A 112 5.03 -0.97 -10.65
C VAL A 112 4.49 -1.93 -9.59
N ARG A 113 5.41 -2.52 -8.80
CA ARG A 113 5.05 -3.37 -7.66
C ARG A 113 4.10 -2.66 -6.68
N SER A 114 4.47 -1.46 -6.24
CA SER A 114 3.71 -0.71 -5.25
C SER A 114 2.38 -0.22 -5.82
N LEU A 115 2.36 0.22 -7.08
CA LEU A 115 1.16 0.64 -7.79
C LEU A 115 0.13 -0.49 -7.88
N VAL A 116 0.54 -1.68 -8.34
CA VAL A 116 -0.36 -2.85 -8.40
C VAL A 116 -0.78 -3.27 -7.00
N LYS A 117 0.15 -3.27 -6.03
CA LYS A 117 -0.16 -3.65 -4.64
C LYS A 117 -1.26 -2.78 -4.01
N PHE A 118 -1.27 -1.48 -4.29
CA PHE A 118 -2.24 -0.54 -3.73
C PHE A 118 -3.44 -0.26 -4.63
N LEU A 119 -3.56 -0.93 -5.77
CA LEU A 119 -4.71 -0.81 -6.67
C LEU A 119 -6.06 -1.09 -5.97
N PRO A 120 -6.21 -2.16 -5.16
CA PRO A 120 -7.46 -2.39 -4.43
C PRO A 120 -7.78 -1.25 -3.45
N TRP A 121 -6.76 -0.62 -2.87
CA TRP A 121 -6.95 0.49 -1.94
C TRP A 121 -7.39 1.76 -2.66
N GLN A 122 -6.85 2.06 -3.85
CA GLN A 122 -7.35 3.18 -4.66
C GLN A 122 -8.80 2.98 -5.07
N ILE A 123 -9.16 1.78 -5.55
CA ILE A 123 -10.55 1.47 -5.93
C ILE A 123 -11.48 1.65 -4.72
N ALA A 124 -11.05 1.22 -3.53
CA ALA A 124 -11.83 1.43 -2.30
C ALA A 124 -12.05 2.92 -2.00
N HIS A 125 -11.04 3.79 -2.16
CA HIS A 125 -11.22 5.24 -1.99
C HIS A 125 -12.19 5.81 -3.02
N THR A 126 -12.03 5.46 -4.29
CA THR A 126 -12.95 5.88 -5.35
C THR A 126 -14.39 5.46 -5.01
N CYS A 127 -14.61 4.24 -4.51
CA CYS A 127 -15.93 3.81 -4.05
C CYS A 127 -16.44 4.62 -2.84
N LEU A 128 -15.58 4.92 -1.86
CA LEU A 128 -15.94 5.71 -0.70
C LEU A 128 -16.38 7.12 -1.10
N PHE A 129 -15.65 7.83 -1.97
CA PHE A 129 -16.03 9.18 -2.37
C PHE A 129 -17.37 9.27 -3.11
N GLN A 130 -17.89 8.15 -3.63
CA GLN A 130 -19.20 8.09 -4.27
C GLN A 130 -20.36 7.90 -3.27
N ILE A 131 -20.07 7.70 -1.98
CA ILE A 131 -21.10 7.59 -0.94
C ILE A 131 -21.32 8.97 -0.34
N GLU A 132 -22.51 9.53 -0.60
CA GLU A 132 -22.93 10.82 -0.05
C GLU A 132 -22.99 10.78 1.49
N GLY A 133 -22.58 11.88 2.12
CA GLY A 133 -22.68 12.05 3.58
C GLY A 133 -21.61 11.32 4.41
N LEU A 134 -20.62 10.66 3.79
CA LEU A 134 -19.47 10.14 4.54
C LEU A 134 -18.64 11.26 5.21
N PRO A 135 -18.05 11.00 6.40
CA PRO A 135 -18.18 9.80 7.22
C PRO A 135 -19.37 9.82 8.21
N PHE A 136 -20.14 10.91 8.31
CA PHE A 136 -21.05 11.15 9.44
C PHE A 136 -22.49 10.68 9.23
N ALA A 137 -23.01 10.76 8.01
CA ALA A 137 -24.38 10.41 7.65
C ALA A 137 -24.43 9.73 6.27
N PRO A 138 -23.82 8.53 6.11
CA PRO A 138 -23.69 7.87 4.83
C PRO A 138 -25.06 7.48 4.26
N ALA A 139 -25.32 7.89 3.02
CA ALA A 139 -26.45 7.40 2.24
C ALA A 139 -26.26 5.94 1.81
N GLN A 140 -27.34 5.30 1.35
CA GLN A 140 -27.26 3.95 0.82
C GLN A 140 -26.39 3.94 -0.45
N PRO A 141 -25.33 3.11 -0.52
CA PRO A 141 -24.47 3.06 -1.70
C PRO A 141 -25.23 2.57 -2.94
N ALA A 142 -24.98 3.21 -4.09
CA ALA A 142 -25.50 2.73 -5.35
C ALA A 142 -25.00 1.30 -5.65
N PRO A 143 -25.75 0.47 -6.42
CA PRO A 143 -25.32 -0.89 -6.76
C PRO A 143 -23.92 -0.96 -7.40
N LEU A 144 -23.55 0.04 -8.20
CA LEU A 144 -22.21 0.12 -8.80
C LEU A 144 -21.09 0.24 -7.74
N VAL A 145 -21.34 0.96 -6.65
CA VAL A 145 -20.39 1.10 -5.54
C VAL A 145 -20.23 -0.24 -4.81
N LEU A 146 -21.32 -0.98 -4.62
CA LEU A 146 -21.28 -2.33 -4.04
C LEU A 146 -20.49 -3.32 -4.92
N ILE A 147 -20.68 -3.27 -6.24
CA ILE A 147 -19.88 -4.04 -7.21
C ILE A 147 -18.40 -3.65 -7.08
N GLY A 148 -18.09 -2.36 -6.96
CA GLY A 148 -16.74 -1.87 -6.73
C GLY A 148 -16.09 -2.47 -5.47
N PHE A 149 -16.80 -2.49 -4.34
CA PHE A 149 -16.30 -3.16 -3.12
C PHE A 149 -16.15 -4.68 -3.30
N ALA A 150 -17.06 -5.34 -4.00
CA ALA A 150 -16.92 -6.76 -4.32
C ALA A 150 -15.64 -7.03 -5.12
N ILE A 151 -15.31 -6.18 -6.10
CA ILE A 151 -14.05 -6.23 -6.86
C ILE A 151 -12.85 -6.05 -5.91
N VAL A 152 -12.89 -5.07 -5.01
CA VAL A 152 -11.81 -4.84 -4.02
C VAL A 152 -11.56 -6.10 -3.19
N TYR A 153 -12.59 -6.70 -2.62
CA TYR A 153 -12.43 -7.92 -1.81
C TYR A 153 -11.97 -9.11 -2.66
N GLY A 154 -12.46 -9.23 -3.89
CA GLY A 154 -11.97 -10.22 -4.86
C GLY A 154 -10.47 -10.08 -5.14
N LEU A 155 -9.99 -8.85 -5.38
CA LEU A 155 -8.57 -8.58 -5.60
C LEU A 155 -7.72 -8.88 -4.36
N VAL A 156 -8.18 -8.48 -3.17
CA VAL A 156 -7.49 -8.79 -1.91
C VAL A 156 -7.41 -10.30 -1.68
N GLY A 157 -8.52 -11.01 -1.89
CA GLY A 157 -8.58 -12.47 -1.83
C GLY A 157 -7.62 -13.13 -2.82
N MET A 158 -7.59 -12.66 -4.07
CA MET A 158 -6.64 -13.11 -5.09
C MET A 158 -5.18 -12.89 -4.65
N TYR A 159 -4.86 -11.75 -4.05
CA TYR A 159 -3.49 -11.43 -3.60
C TYR A 159 -3.06 -12.35 -2.44
N ALA A 160 -3.96 -12.63 -1.51
CA ALA A 160 -3.69 -13.57 -0.42
C ALA A 160 -3.51 -14.98 -0.99
N LEU A 161 -4.47 -15.45 -1.78
CA LEU A 161 -4.50 -16.81 -2.32
C LEU A 161 -3.27 -17.12 -3.17
N SER A 162 -2.86 -16.21 -4.05
CA SER A 162 -1.68 -16.39 -4.90
C SER A 162 -0.40 -16.57 -4.09
N THR A 163 -0.24 -15.83 -2.97
CA THR A 163 0.94 -15.96 -2.12
C THR A 163 0.96 -17.28 -1.34
N VAL A 164 -0.22 -17.86 -1.06
CA VAL A 164 -0.33 -19.16 -0.39
C VAL A 164 -0.10 -20.31 -1.38
N ILE A 165 -0.67 -20.25 -2.58
CA ILE A 165 -0.63 -21.36 -3.53
C ILE A 165 0.66 -21.38 -4.36
N SER A 166 1.21 -20.22 -4.73
CA SER A 166 2.35 -20.20 -5.65
C SER A 166 3.63 -20.77 -5.01
N LYS A 167 4.37 -21.57 -5.81
CA LYS A 167 5.64 -22.20 -5.39
C LYS A 167 6.64 -21.19 -4.82
N ASN A 168 6.70 -19.99 -5.43
CA ASN A 168 7.62 -18.92 -5.04
C ASN A 168 6.96 -17.86 -4.13
N ARG A 169 5.75 -18.14 -3.59
CA ARG A 169 4.97 -17.27 -2.68
C ARG A 169 4.73 -15.86 -3.25
N ARG A 170 4.56 -15.73 -4.56
CA ARG A 170 4.35 -14.46 -5.28
C ARG A 170 2.87 -14.04 -5.30
N ALA A 171 2.64 -12.76 -5.11
CA ALA A 171 1.39 -12.06 -5.37
C ALA A 171 1.33 -11.51 -6.81
N PRO A 172 0.18 -11.02 -7.30
CA PRO A 172 0.09 -10.36 -8.59
C PRO A 172 1.03 -9.17 -8.74
N TYR A 173 1.22 -8.39 -7.68
CA TYR A 173 2.22 -7.32 -7.66
C TYR A 173 3.68 -7.82 -7.64
N ASP A 174 3.94 -9.03 -7.15
CA ASP A 174 5.26 -9.67 -7.27
C ASP A 174 5.53 -10.06 -8.74
N TRP A 175 4.54 -10.65 -9.42
CA TRP A 175 4.62 -11.01 -10.84
C TRP A 175 4.80 -9.80 -11.75
N ALA A 176 3.97 -8.77 -11.58
CA ALA A 176 4.01 -7.56 -12.40
C ALA A 176 5.37 -6.85 -12.37
N ALA A 177 6.11 -6.96 -11.27
CA ALA A 177 7.41 -6.34 -11.10
C ALA A 177 8.60 -7.29 -11.28
N GLY A 178 8.38 -8.58 -11.54
CA GLY A 178 9.44 -9.59 -11.59
C GLY A 178 10.20 -9.71 -10.26
N SER A 179 9.49 -9.59 -9.14
CA SER A 179 10.08 -9.48 -7.80
C SER A 179 9.74 -10.67 -6.91
N TYR A 180 10.55 -10.86 -5.88
CA TYR A 180 10.46 -11.94 -4.92
C TYR A 180 10.67 -11.39 -3.52
N VAL A 181 10.00 -11.99 -2.52
CA VAL A 181 10.28 -11.68 -1.10
C VAL A 181 10.94 -12.88 -0.48
N ILE A 182 12.13 -12.65 0.06
CA ILE A 182 12.99 -13.68 0.63
C ILE A 182 13.26 -13.38 2.10
N LEU A 183 13.57 -14.43 2.86
CA LEU A 183 14.11 -14.29 4.21
C LEU A 183 15.52 -13.72 4.14
N ASN A 184 15.90 -12.87 5.09
CA ASN A 184 17.30 -12.54 5.29
C ASN A 184 18.04 -13.81 5.73
N SER A 185 19.08 -14.18 4.99
CA SER A 185 20.04 -15.17 5.46
C SER A 185 20.72 -14.58 6.70
N HIS A 186 20.42 -15.11 7.88
CA HIS A 186 21.26 -14.86 9.04
C HIS A 186 22.62 -15.46 8.71
N SER A 187 23.65 -14.62 8.58
CA SER A 187 24.98 -15.08 8.98
C SER A 187 24.87 -15.34 10.48
N PRO A 188 25.10 -16.57 10.98
CA PRO A 188 25.32 -16.73 12.41
C PRO A 188 26.48 -15.81 12.78
N LYS A 189 26.27 -14.96 13.78
CA LYS A 189 27.37 -14.30 14.48
C LYS A 189 28.07 -15.33 15.34
#